data_AF-A0A4Q4LY65-F1
#
_entry.id   AF-A0A4Q4LY65-F1
#
_cell.length_a   1.000
_cell.length_b   1.000
_cell.length_c   1.000
_cell.angle_alpha   90.00
_cell.angle_beta   90.00
_cell.angle_gamma   90.00
#
_symmetry.space_group_name_H-M   'P 1'
#
loop_
_entity.id
_entity.type
_entity.pdbx_description
1 polymer ?
#
loop_
_entity_poly.entity_id
_entity_poly.type
_entity_poly.pdbx_seq_one_letter_code
_entity_poly.pdbx_strand_id
1 'polypeptide(L)'
;MGDRENIIHNRKLTLCDATTDWPISKLLKECSKCNNFLLYCCSCNNKFLDLPRNRRSTEPCHHFRIIFTDGACTDNGRPAAKAGVGVAYGSDEGSQLSAPITDTVDDFPLRSNQRAELCAARLGIELLAKAHTEKPRSEAEAWIIATDSQYVVQGMTEWLPKWRKNDWHTSKGTKPTNLDLFLTLDTVVGTHEANDITIGFWHIPREHNKLADGLAKAAAVCGDQARV
;
A
#
# COMPACT_ATOMS: atom_id res chain seq x y z
N MET A 1 11.14 -19.46 -20.80
CA MET A 1 10.31 -18.44 -20.10
C MET A 1 10.40 -18.78 -18.62
N GLY A 2 11.27 -18.10 -17.88
CA GLY A 2 11.45 -18.39 -16.44
C GLY A 2 10.23 -17.92 -15.66
N ASP A 3 9.72 -18.78 -14.79
CA ASP A 3 8.59 -18.49 -13.90
C ASP A 3 8.80 -17.14 -13.23
N ARG A 4 7.83 -16.24 -13.43
CA ARG A 4 7.77 -14.99 -12.70
C ARG A 4 7.58 -15.37 -11.24
N GLU A 5 8.41 -14.80 -10.39
CA GLU A 5 8.31 -14.90 -8.94
C GLU A 5 6.93 -14.41 -8.51
N ASN A 6 6.00 -15.36 -8.31
CA ASN A 6 4.65 -15.05 -7.87
C ASN A 6 4.64 -14.94 -6.35
N ILE A 7 5.21 -13.85 -5.84
CA ILE A 7 5.27 -13.57 -4.39
C ILE A 7 3.99 -12.94 -3.85
N ILE A 8 2.95 -12.80 -4.67
CA ILE A 8 1.67 -12.19 -4.29
C ILE A 8 0.56 -13.24 -4.46
N HIS A 9 0.06 -13.74 -3.33
CA HIS A 9 -1.01 -14.75 -3.32
C HIS A 9 -2.20 -14.22 -2.53
N ASN A 10 -3.40 -14.25 -3.13
CA ASN A 10 -4.59 -13.62 -2.55
C ASN A 10 -4.32 -12.18 -2.08
N ARG A 11 -3.62 -11.41 -2.93
CA ARG A 11 -3.13 -10.06 -2.66
C ARG A 11 -2.15 -9.94 -1.49
N LYS A 12 -1.73 -11.02 -0.84
CA LYS A 12 -0.73 -10.98 0.23
C LYS A 12 0.67 -11.12 -0.36
N LEU A 13 1.54 -10.16 -0.07
CA LEU A 13 2.96 -10.29 -0.38
C LEU A 13 3.60 -11.27 0.62
N THR A 14 4.33 -12.25 0.08
CA THR A 14 5.20 -13.15 0.83
C THR A 14 6.59 -13.10 0.22
N LEU A 15 7.60 -12.68 1.00
CA LEU A 15 8.97 -12.57 0.49
C LEU A 15 9.50 -13.92 0.02
N CYS A 16 10.36 -13.88 -0.99
CA CYS A 16 11.05 -15.06 -1.52
C CYS A 16 11.95 -15.68 -0.44
N ASP A 17 12.07 -17.01 -0.39
CA ASP A 17 12.83 -17.75 0.63
C ASP A 17 14.27 -17.23 0.81
N ALA A 18 14.90 -16.76 -0.28
CA ALA A 18 16.26 -16.22 -0.25
C ALA A 18 16.39 -14.87 0.47
N THR A 19 15.27 -14.18 0.70
CA THR A 19 15.20 -12.82 1.27
C THR A 19 14.32 -12.71 2.51
N THR A 20 13.69 -13.81 2.95
CA THR A 20 12.79 -13.84 4.13
C THR A 20 13.47 -13.34 5.40
N ASP A 21 14.76 -13.67 5.59
CA ASP A 21 15.53 -13.27 6.78
C ASP A 21 16.28 -11.93 6.61
N TRP A 22 16.10 -11.25 5.47
CA TRP A 22 16.79 -10.00 5.25
C TRP A 22 16.10 -8.87 6.02
N PRO A 23 16.88 -7.91 6.58
CA PRO A 23 16.28 -6.71 7.15
C PRO A 23 15.56 -5.93 6.05
N ILE A 24 14.41 -5.33 6.39
CA ILE A 24 13.57 -4.56 5.46
C ILE A 24 14.36 -3.44 4.77
N SER A 25 15.34 -2.83 5.46
CA SER A 25 16.23 -1.82 4.89
C SER A 25 17.09 -2.32 3.72
N LYS A 26 17.31 -3.64 3.58
CA LYS A 26 17.98 -4.23 2.41
C LYS A 26 17.00 -4.57 1.28
N LEU A 27 15.73 -4.77 1.61
CA LEU A 27 14.67 -5.09 0.64
C LEU A 27 14.16 -3.84 -0.06
N LEU A 28 14.14 -2.72 0.64
CA LEU A 28 13.64 -1.44 0.13
C LEU A 28 14.77 -0.62 -0.49
N LYS A 29 14.50 -0.06 -1.67
CA LYS A 29 15.38 0.90 -2.33
C LYS A 29 14.56 2.03 -2.92
N GLU A 30 15.19 3.18 -3.09
CA GLU A 30 14.64 4.27 -3.87
C GLU A 30 15.38 4.36 -5.20
N CYS A 31 14.64 4.53 -6.29
CA CYS A 31 15.24 4.67 -7.61
C CYS A 31 15.71 6.11 -7.83
N SER A 32 17.00 6.31 -8.12
CA SER A 32 17.58 7.65 -8.33
C SER A 32 17.09 8.38 -9.60
N LYS A 33 16.28 7.73 -10.45
CA LYS A 33 15.75 8.33 -11.69
C LYS A 33 14.30 8.77 -11.59
N CYS A 34 13.47 8.00 -10.89
CA CYS A 34 12.05 8.26 -10.77
C CYS A 34 11.61 8.54 -9.33
N ASN A 35 12.54 8.43 -8.36
CA ASN A 35 12.31 8.57 -6.93
C ASN A 35 11.33 7.58 -6.31
N ASN A 36 10.84 6.59 -7.06
CA ASN A 36 9.92 5.61 -6.51
C ASN A 36 10.63 4.68 -5.52
N PHE A 37 9.92 4.31 -4.46
CA PHE A 37 10.27 3.19 -3.58
C PHE A 37 10.00 1.87 -4.29
N LEU A 38 10.96 0.95 -4.16
CA LEU A 38 10.99 -0.32 -4.84
C LEU A 38 11.32 -1.43 -3.86
N LEU A 39 10.68 -2.58 -4.05
CA LEU A 39 11.01 -3.81 -3.35
C LEU A 39 11.98 -4.64 -4.20
N TYR A 40 12.95 -5.25 -3.53
CA TYR A 40 13.88 -6.19 -4.12
C TYR A 40 13.14 -7.33 -4.82
N CYS A 41 13.53 -7.60 -6.07
CA CYS A 41 12.99 -8.71 -6.87
C CYS A 41 14.07 -9.76 -7.10
N CYS A 42 13.87 -10.97 -6.54
CA CYS A 42 14.81 -12.08 -6.68
C CYS A 42 14.92 -12.49 -8.17
N SER A 43 13.80 -12.52 -8.90
CA SER A 43 13.78 -12.84 -10.33
C SER A 43 14.61 -11.86 -11.18
N CYS A 44 14.44 -10.54 -11.02
CA CYS A 44 15.23 -9.57 -11.78
C CYS A 44 16.71 -9.63 -11.38
N ASN A 45 17.01 -9.66 -10.07
CA ASN A 45 18.38 -9.59 -9.60
C ASN A 45 19.20 -10.84 -10.01
N ASN A 46 18.58 -12.02 -10.00
CA ASN A 46 19.24 -13.26 -10.41
C ASN A 46 19.52 -13.30 -11.92
N LYS A 47 18.63 -12.75 -12.78
CA LYS A 47 18.88 -12.65 -14.23
C LYS A 47 20.16 -11.87 -14.57
N PHE A 48 20.55 -10.91 -13.74
CA PHE A 48 21.77 -10.14 -13.95
C PHE A 48 23.03 -10.81 -13.36
N LEU A 49 22.90 -11.87 -12.55
CA LEU A 49 24.07 -12.57 -11.98
C LEU A 49 24.89 -13.27 -13.06
N ASP A 50 24.25 -13.75 -14.14
CA ASP A 50 24.93 -14.42 -15.25
C ASP A 50 25.62 -13.42 -16.21
N LEU A 51 25.37 -12.11 -16.06
CA LEU A 51 26.04 -11.09 -16.87
C LEU A 51 27.39 -10.66 -16.26
N PRO A 52 28.40 -10.37 -17.11
CA PRO A 52 29.64 -9.73 -16.67
C PRO A 52 29.37 -8.45 -15.89
N ARG A 53 30.18 -8.14 -14.86
CA ARG A 53 29.96 -7.00 -13.94
C ARG A 53 29.71 -5.66 -14.67
N ASN A 54 30.37 -5.42 -15.80
CA ASN A 54 30.24 -4.20 -16.60
C ASN A 54 28.93 -4.11 -17.41
N ARG A 55 28.13 -5.17 -17.47
CA ARG A 55 26.81 -5.23 -18.14
C ARG A 55 25.65 -5.38 -17.17
N ARG A 56 25.90 -5.43 -15.87
CA ARG A 56 24.84 -5.47 -14.86
C ARG A 56 24.24 -4.07 -14.73
N SER A 57 22.90 -3.99 -14.77
CA SER A 57 22.21 -2.74 -14.44
C SER A 57 22.54 -2.36 -13.00
N THR A 58 22.94 -1.11 -12.79
CA THR A 58 23.06 -0.51 -11.45
C THR A 58 21.72 -0.04 -10.90
N GLU A 59 20.71 0.07 -11.78
CA GLU A 59 19.37 0.52 -11.41
C GLU A 59 18.52 -0.62 -10.88
N PRO A 60 17.74 -0.37 -9.81
CA PRO A 60 16.82 -1.34 -9.26
C PRO A 60 15.71 -1.69 -10.26
N CYS A 61 15.27 -2.96 -10.24
CA CYS A 61 14.12 -3.41 -11.02
C CYS A 61 12.85 -2.72 -10.53
N HIS A 62 11.99 -2.30 -11.45
CA HIS A 62 10.74 -1.60 -11.13
C HIS A 62 9.53 -2.54 -10.98
N HIS A 63 9.76 -3.86 -11.02
CA HIS A 63 8.71 -4.87 -11.00
C HIS A 63 7.79 -4.74 -9.77
N PHE A 64 8.36 -4.52 -8.59
CA PHE A 64 7.62 -4.30 -7.34
C PHE A 64 7.85 -2.88 -6.86
N ARG A 65 6.85 -2.01 -7.06
CA ARG A 65 6.84 -0.65 -6.53
C ARG A 65 6.12 -0.63 -5.18
N ILE A 66 6.61 0.19 -4.26
CA ILE A 66 6.11 0.27 -2.89
C ILE A 66 5.38 1.59 -2.72
N ILE A 67 4.26 1.53 -2.02
CA ILE A 67 3.56 2.69 -1.50
C ILE A 67 3.32 2.48 -0.01
N PHE A 68 3.87 3.40 0.78
CA PHE A 68 3.65 3.46 2.21
C PHE A 68 2.34 4.16 2.47
N THR A 69 1.51 3.58 3.34
CA THR A 69 0.24 4.17 3.75
C THR A 69 0.08 4.08 5.26
N ASP A 70 -0.44 5.14 5.86
CA ASP A 70 -0.79 5.22 7.29
C ASP A 70 -2.03 6.08 7.47
N GLY A 71 -2.88 5.69 8.42
CA GLY A 71 -4.01 6.47 8.88
C GLY A 71 -3.87 6.85 10.35
N ALA A 72 -4.05 8.13 10.65
CA ALA A 72 -4.02 8.63 12.02
C ALA A 72 -5.39 9.19 12.42
N CYS A 73 -5.80 8.96 13.67
CA CYS A 73 -6.99 9.57 14.25
C CYS A 73 -6.70 10.12 15.64
N THR A 74 -6.93 11.41 15.85
CA THR A 74 -6.96 12.03 17.19
C THR A 74 -8.27 11.66 17.88
N ASP A 75 -8.25 11.56 19.21
CA ASP A 75 -9.43 11.25 20.03
C ASP A 75 -10.29 10.08 19.51
N ASN A 76 -9.63 9.02 19.02
CA ASN A 76 -10.21 7.86 18.35
C ASN A 76 -11.58 7.42 18.91
N GLY A 77 -12.63 7.51 18.09
CA GLY A 77 -13.99 7.10 18.46
C GLY A 77 -14.75 8.11 19.32
N ARG A 78 -14.31 9.38 19.41
CA ARG A 78 -15.02 10.45 20.11
C ARG A 78 -15.55 11.53 19.15
N PRO A 79 -16.55 12.33 19.54
CA PRO A 79 -17.16 13.34 18.65
C PRO A 79 -16.19 14.39 18.08
N ALA A 80 -15.10 14.70 18.78
CA ALA A 80 -14.09 15.67 18.35
C ALA A 80 -12.94 15.02 17.55
N ALA A 81 -13.03 13.72 17.25
CA ALA A 81 -12.00 12.99 16.55
C ALA A 81 -11.75 13.56 15.16
N LYS A 82 -10.49 13.85 14.86
CA LYS A 82 -10.02 14.23 13.53
C LYS A 82 -9.13 13.13 12.99
N ALA A 83 -9.22 12.88 11.70
CA ALA A 83 -8.38 11.88 11.07
C ALA A 83 -7.65 12.43 9.86
N GLY A 84 -6.52 11.80 9.54
CA GLY A 84 -5.68 12.15 8.42
C GLY A 84 -5.08 10.91 7.79
N VAL A 85 -4.75 11.02 6.51
CA VAL A 85 -4.06 9.99 5.75
C VAL A 85 -2.66 10.48 5.39
N GLY A 86 -1.73 9.55 5.40
CA GLY A 86 -0.37 9.72 4.91
C GLY A 86 -0.08 8.68 3.85
N VAL A 87 0.43 9.12 2.70
CA VAL A 87 0.83 8.24 1.61
C VAL A 87 2.17 8.69 1.07
N ALA A 88 3.07 7.76 0.80
CA ALA A 88 4.33 8.06 0.13
C ALA A 88 4.76 6.91 -0.80
N TYR A 89 5.02 7.22 -2.07
CA TYR A 89 5.64 6.28 -3.02
C TYR A 89 7.06 6.72 -3.45
N GLY A 90 7.55 7.84 -2.94
CA GLY A 90 8.92 8.35 -3.09
C GLY A 90 9.27 9.34 -1.97
N SER A 91 10.54 9.74 -1.86
CA SER A 91 10.99 10.64 -0.79
C SER A 91 10.82 12.13 -1.10
N ASP A 92 10.57 12.48 -2.37
CA ASP A 92 10.30 13.85 -2.77
C ASP A 92 8.87 14.29 -2.45
N GLU A 93 8.64 15.60 -2.34
CA GLU A 93 7.33 16.17 -1.98
C GLU A 93 6.24 15.83 -3.01
N GLY A 94 6.58 15.72 -4.30
CA GLY A 94 5.63 15.38 -5.36
C GLY A 94 5.15 13.93 -5.33
N SER A 95 5.81 13.08 -4.54
CA SER A 95 5.52 11.65 -4.38
C SER A 95 4.81 11.32 -3.06
N GLN A 96 4.26 12.33 -2.38
CA GLN A 96 3.65 12.23 -1.06
C GLN A 96 2.25 12.87 -1.03
N LEU A 97 1.38 12.36 -0.17
CA LEU A 97 0.09 12.95 0.16
C LEU A 97 -0.08 13.01 1.68
N SER A 98 -0.46 14.17 2.19
CA SER A 98 -0.90 14.39 3.56
C SER A 98 -2.23 15.13 3.52
N ALA A 99 -3.33 14.43 3.81
CA ALA A 99 -4.67 14.99 3.66
C ALA A 99 -5.58 14.64 4.84
N PRO A 100 -6.43 15.58 5.31
CA PRO A 100 -7.43 15.28 6.31
C PRO A 100 -8.51 14.36 5.73
N ILE A 101 -9.13 13.53 6.60
CA ILE A 101 -10.31 12.76 6.24
C ILE A 101 -11.55 13.63 6.50
N THR A 102 -12.09 14.17 5.42
CA THR A 102 -13.34 14.92 5.39
C THR A 102 -14.51 13.99 5.04
N ASP A 103 -15.74 14.51 5.10
CA ASP A 103 -16.96 13.78 4.74
C ASP A 103 -16.98 13.36 3.25
N THR A 104 -16.15 13.98 2.40
CA THR A 104 -15.99 13.55 1.00
C THR A 104 -15.08 12.34 0.84
N VAL A 105 -14.18 12.09 1.82
CA VAL A 105 -13.27 10.94 1.83
C VAL A 105 -13.90 9.73 2.52
N ASP A 106 -14.64 9.99 3.60
CA ASP A 106 -15.39 9.02 4.40
C ASP A 106 -16.53 9.79 5.08
N ASP A 107 -17.79 9.47 4.79
CA ASP A 107 -18.96 10.17 5.35
C ASP A 107 -19.42 9.61 6.70
N PHE A 108 -18.69 8.64 7.26
CA PHE A 108 -19.07 8.03 8.53
C PHE A 108 -18.95 9.04 9.70
N PRO A 109 -19.99 9.18 10.55
CA PRO A 109 -20.05 10.24 11.56
C PRO A 109 -18.93 10.24 12.60
N LEU A 110 -18.28 9.09 12.80
CA LEU A 110 -17.27 8.92 13.84
C LEU A 110 -15.93 8.52 13.25
N ARG A 111 -14.94 9.40 13.41
CA ARG A 111 -13.57 9.12 12.98
C ARG A 111 -12.93 8.06 13.87
N SER A 112 -12.21 7.14 13.25
CA SER A 112 -11.44 6.13 13.96
C SER A 112 -10.15 5.78 13.23
N ASN A 113 -9.19 5.22 13.96
CA ASN A 113 -7.91 4.81 13.38
C ASN A 113 -8.12 3.77 12.27
N GLN A 114 -8.93 2.73 12.52
CA GLN A 114 -9.16 1.67 11.53
C GLN A 114 -9.77 2.17 10.22
N ARG A 115 -10.68 3.15 10.29
CA ARG A 115 -11.23 3.78 9.08
C ARG A 115 -10.16 4.61 8.37
N ALA A 116 -9.36 5.36 9.13
CA ALA A 116 -8.26 6.15 8.57
C ALA A 116 -7.24 5.29 7.81
N GLU A 117 -6.86 4.12 8.36
CA GLU A 117 -5.94 3.18 7.71
C GLU A 117 -6.50 2.65 6.38
N LEU A 118 -7.80 2.34 6.34
CA LEU A 118 -8.46 1.87 5.11
C LEU A 118 -8.57 2.99 4.06
N CYS A 119 -8.87 4.23 4.49
CA CYS A 119 -8.88 5.39 3.62
C CYS A 119 -7.48 5.67 3.05
N ALA A 120 -6.43 5.56 3.86
CA ALA A 120 -5.04 5.73 3.41
C ALA A 120 -4.65 4.70 2.35
N ALA A 121 -4.99 3.42 2.56
CA ALA A 121 -4.78 2.37 1.57
C ALA A 121 -5.52 2.63 0.25
N ARG A 122 -6.79 3.07 0.33
CA ARG A 122 -7.61 3.42 -0.84
C ARG A 122 -7.01 4.57 -1.63
N LEU A 123 -6.74 5.69 -0.96
CA LEU A 123 -6.19 6.90 -1.58
C LEU A 123 -4.79 6.64 -2.14
N GLY A 124 -4.00 5.80 -1.49
CA GLY A 124 -2.71 5.36 -2.01
C GLY A 124 -2.83 4.71 -3.39
N ILE A 125 -3.75 3.75 -3.55
CA ILE A 125 -3.97 3.10 -4.86
C ILE A 125 -4.47 4.10 -5.91
N GLU A 126 -5.39 5.00 -5.54
CA GLU A 126 -5.94 6.00 -6.46
C GLU A 126 -4.91 7.02 -6.96
N LEU A 127 -3.92 7.39 -6.14
CA LEU A 127 -2.83 8.29 -6.54
C LEU A 127 -1.97 7.66 -7.64
N LEU A 128 -1.66 6.38 -7.51
CA LEU A 128 -0.77 5.68 -8.44
C LEU A 128 -1.38 5.50 -9.83
N ALA A 129 -2.70 5.35 -9.89
CA ALA A 129 -3.48 5.29 -11.14
C ALA A 129 -3.25 6.50 -12.04
N LYS A 130 -3.05 7.68 -11.43
CA LYS A 130 -2.85 8.96 -12.15
C LYS A 130 -1.42 9.14 -12.64
N ALA A 131 -0.45 8.51 -11.98
CA ALA A 131 0.98 8.64 -12.30
C ALA A 131 1.48 7.59 -13.33
N HIS A 132 0.79 6.46 -13.48
CA HIS A 132 1.21 5.32 -14.32
C HIS A 132 0.74 5.35 -15.79
N THR A 133 0.15 6.44 -16.25
CA THR A 133 -0.39 6.59 -17.61
C THR A 133 0.67 6.83 -18.70
N GLU A 134 1.93 7.10 -18.35
CA GLU A 134 2.90 7.68 -19.31
C GLU A 134 4.03 6.75 -19.82
N LYS A 135 4.15 5.50 -19.34
CA LYS A 135 5.26 4.60 -19.76
C LYS A 135 4.82 3.38 -20.56
N PRO A 136 5.57 2.97 -21.60
CA PRO A 136 5.24 1.80 -22.39
C PRO A 136 5.31 0.52 -21.54
N ARG A 137 4.16 -0.15 -21.42
CA ARG A 137 3.95 -1.42 -20.71
C ARG A 137 4.72 -2.54 -21.40
N SER A 138 5.98 -2.73 -21.00
CA SER A 138 6.81 -3.85 -21.50
C SER A 138 6.95 -4.98 -20.48
N GLU A 139 6.65 -4.75 -19.20
CA GLU A 139 6.72 -5.77 -18.14
C GLU A 139 5.52 -5.64 -17.20
N ALA A 140 5.06 -6.76 -16.63
CA ALA A 140 3.97 -6.76 -15.65
C ALA A 140 4.43 -6.01 -14.39
N GLU A 141 3.64 -5.03 -13.95
CA GLU A 141 3.96 -4.18 -12.80
C GLU A 141 3.09 -4.58 -11.61
N ALA A 142 3.73 -4.70 -10.45
CA ALA A 142 3.07 -4.94 -9.19
C ALA A 142 3.28 -3.77 -8.24
N TRP A 143 2.19 -3.30 -7.64
CA TRP A 143 2.17 -2.26 -6.62
C TRP A 143 1.88 -2.88 -5.26
N ILE A 144 2.75 -2.61 -4.30
CA ILE A 144 2.70 -3.17 -2.96
C ILE A 144 2.31 -2.07 -1.97
N ILE A 145 1.14 -2.20 -1.37
CA ILE A 145 0.70 -1.39 -0.25
C ILE A 145 1.44 -1.86 1.00
N ALA A 146 2.39 -1.07 1.48
CA ALA A 146 3.14 -1.31 2.69
C ALA A 146 2.55 -0.48 3.84
N THR A 147 2.11 -1.16 4.90
CA THR A 147 1.49 -0.51 6.07
C THR A 147 1.79 -1.31 7.34
N ASP A 148 1.86 -0.65 8.48
CA ASP A 148 1.91 -1.28 9.81
C ASP A 148 0.52 -1.64 10.35
N SER A 149 -0.55 -1.36 9.58
CA SER A 149 -1.90 -1.79 9.91
C SER A 149 -2.16 -3.24 9.53
N GLN A 150 -1.96 -4.16 10.48
CA GLN A 150 -2.38 -5.56 10.33
C GLN A 150 -3.88 -5.69 10.00
N TYR A 151 -4.70 -4.72 10.46
CA TYR A 151 -6.13 -4.67 10.16
C TYR A 151 -6.42 -4.53 8.66
N VAL A 152 -5.68 -3.66 7.95
CA VAL A 152 -5.79 -3.51 6.50
C VAL A 152 -5.29 -4.76 5.79
N VAL A 153 -4.09 -5.23 6.15
CA VAL A 153 -3.44 -6.37 5.47
C VAL A 153 -4.26 -7.65 5.63
N GLN A 154 -4.64 -8.02 6.85
CA GLN A 154 -5.47 -9.22 7.07
C GLN A 154 -6.89 -9.04 6.53
N GLY A 155 -7.44 -7.83 6.64
CA GLY A 155 -8.75 -7.51 6.09
C GLY A 155 -8.83 -7.80 4.60
N MET A 156 -7.88 -7.27 3.81
CA MET A 156 -7.87 -7.44 2.36
C MET A 156 -7.44 -8.83 1.89
N THR A 157 -6.57 -9.51 2.64
CA THR A 157 -5.95 -10.76 2.17
C THR A 157 -6.55 -12.03 2.77
N GLU A 158 -7.16 -11.96 3.95
CA GLU A 158 -7.63 -13.13 4.70
C GLU A 158 -9.11 -13.05 5.06
N TRP A 159 -9.59 -11.90 5.53
CA TRP A 159 -10.96 -11.78 6.05
C TRP A 159 -11.98 -11.52 4.95
N LEU A 160 -11.72 -10.57 4.05
CA LEU A 160 -12.64 -10.20 2.97
C LEU A 160 -13.03 -11.41 2.09
N PRO A 161 -12.08 -12.28 1.66
CA PRO A 161 -12.44 -13.50 0.93
C PRO A 161 -13.34 -14.46 1.74
N LYS A 162 -13.15 -14.54 3.06
CA LYS A 162 -13.98 -15.37 3.95
C LYS A 162 -15.35 -14.76 4.15
N TRP A 163 -15.45 -13.45 4.38
CA TRP A 163 -16.71 -12.73 4.51
C TRP A 163 -17.54 -12.87 3.23
N ARG A 164 -16.93 -12.74 2.05
CA ARG A 164 -17.62 -12.93 0.76
C ARG A 164 -18.24 -14.33 0.63
N LYS A 165 -17.58 -15.37 1.14
CA LYS A 165 -18.09 -16.75 1.14
C LYS A 165 -19.15 -17.01 2.21
N ASN A 166 -19.25 -16.14 3.21
CA ASN A 166 -20.13 -16.28 4.37
C ASN A 166 -21.18 -15.14 4.40
N ASP A 167 -21.68 -14.75 3.23
CA ASP A 167 -22.70 -13.70 3.05
C ASP A 167 -22.43 -12.42 3.84
N TRP A 168 -21.16 -12.01 3.88
CA TRP A 168 -20.65 -10.83 4.59
C TRP A 168 -20.81 -10.86 6.11
N HIS A 169 -20.66 -12.04 6.73
CA HIS A 169 -20.64 -12.21 8.18
C HIS A 169 -19.27 -12.62 8.71
N THR A 170 -18.93 -12.11 9.89
CA THR A 170 -17.77 -12.55 10.70
C THR A 170 -18.00 -13.96 11.24
N SER A 171 -16.95 -14.56 11.84
CA SER A 171 -17.08 -15.84 12.54
C SER A 171 -18.06 -15.81 13.72
N LYS A 172 -18.42 -14.62 14.21
CA LYS A 172 -19.43 -14.42 15.26
C LYS A 172 -20.85 -14.21 14.70
N GLY A 173 -21.04 -14.33 13.39
CA GLY A 173 -22.35 -14.15 12.75
C GLY A 173 -22.81 -12.69 12.64
N THR A 174 -21.94 -11.71 12.88
CA THR A 174 -22.26 -10.28 12.74
C THR A 174 -21.64 -9.70 11.48
N LYS A 175 -22.22 -8.62 10.96
CA LYS A 175 -21.63 -7.86 9.85
C LYS A 175 -20.29 -7.22 10.29
N PRO A 176 -19.21 -7.29 9.49
CA PRO A 176 -17.95 -6.61 9.80
C PRO A 176 -18.15 -5.10 9.92
N THR A 177 -17.51 -4.50 10.93
CA THR A 177 -17.72 -3.09 11.33
C THR A 177 -17.47 -2.09 10.20
N ASN A 178 -16.36 -2.25 9.47
CA ASN A 178 -15.95 -1.34 8.39
C ASN A 178 -16.09 -2.00 7.01
N LEU A 179 -17.11 -2.86 6.83
CA LEU A 179 -17.31 -3.58 5.57
C LEU A 179 -17.44 -2.63 4.37
N ASP A 180 -18.09 -1.48 4.56
CA ASP A 180 -18.23 -0.42 3.58
C ASP A 180 -16.88 0.00 2.99
N LEU A 181 -15.90 0.36 3.81
CA LEU A 181 -14.57 0.76 3.35
C LEU A 181 -13.79 -0.39 2.74
N PHE A 182 -13.94 -1.61 3.26
CA PHE A 182 -13.31 -2.79 2.66
C PHE A 182 -13.84 -3.08 1.25
N LEU A 183 -15.15 -2.95 1.03
CA LEU A 183 -15.76 -3.12 -0.30
C LEU A 183 -15.32 -2.03 -1.26
N THR A 184 -15.22 -0.78 -0.80
CA THR A 184 -14.70 0.32 -1.61
C THR A 184 -13.23 0.08 -1.98
N LEU A 185 -12.39 -0.30 -1.02
CA LEU A 185 -10.99 -0.63 -1.27
C LEU A 185 -10.84 -1.81 -2.25
N ASP A 186 -11.64 -2.87 -2.08
CA ASP A 186 -11.69 -4.02 -3.00
C ASP A 186 -12.08 -3.62 -4.43
N THR A 187 -13.02 -2.70 -4.57
CA THR A 187 -13.47 -2.19 -5.88
C THR A 187 -12.36 -1.42 -6.58
N VAL A 188 -11.65 -0.55 -5.85
CA VAL A 188 -10.51 0.21 -6.39
C VAL A 188 -9.38 -0.75 -6.80
N VAL A 189 -9.05 -1.74 -5.96
CA VAL A 189 -8.07 -2.77 -6.30
C VAL A 189 -8.49 -3.55 -7.55
N GLY A 190 -9.74 -4.03 -7.60
CA GLY A 190 -10.26 -4.82 -8.72
C GLY A 190 -10.24 -4.04 -10.05
N THR A 191 -10.44 -2.73 -10.01
CA THR A 191 -10.32 -1.86 -11.20
C THR A 191 -8.90 -1.87 -11.76
N HIS A 192 -7.88 -1.93 -10.91
CA HIS A 192 -6.47 -1.97 -11.31
C HIS A 192 -6.06 -3.38 -11.78
N GLU A 193 -6.52 -4.41 -11.06
CA GLU A 193 -6.30 -5.82 -11.44
C GLU A 193 -6.91 -6.12 -12.82
N ALA A 194 -8.08 -5.53 -13.15
CA ALA A 194 -8.68 -5.63 -14.47
C ALA A 194 -7.88 -4.93 -15.59
N ASN A 195 -6.93 -4.05 -15.23
CA ASN A 195 -6.01 -3.36 -16.14
C ASN A 195 -4.60 -3.98 -16.13
N ASP A 196 -4.48 -5.25 -15.71
CA ASP A 196 -3.23 -6.02 -15.60
C ASP A 196 -2.21 -5.46 -14.60
N ILE A 197 -2.67 -4.67 -13.62
CA ILE A 197 -1.84 -4.16 -12.53
C ILE A 197 -2.07 -5.03 -11.30
N THR A 198 -1.03 -5.74 -10.86
CA THR A 198 -1.14 -6.57 -9.66
C THR A 198 -1.03 -5.71 -8.41
N ILE A 199 -1.97 -5.84 -7.47
CA ILE A 199 -1.91 -5.16 -6.16
C ILE A 199 -1.59 -6.18 -5.07
N GLY A 200 -0.54 -5.92 -4.30
CA GLY A 200 -0.15 -6.68 -3.13
C GLY A 200 -0.25 -5.84 -1.86
N PHE A 201 -0.45 -6.49 -0.72
CA PHE A 201 -0.45 -5.90 0.61
C PHE A 201 0.66 -6.54 1.43
N TRP A 202 1.43 -5.71 2.12
CA TRP A 202 2.55 -6.13 2.94
C TRP A 202 2.48 -5.44 4.31
N HIS A 203 2.43 -6.26 5.36
CA HIS A 203 2.54 -5.76 6.72
C HIS A 203 4.01 -5.50 7.05
N ILE A 204 4.33 -4.28 7.43
CA ILE A 204 5.67 -3.87 7.84
C ILE A 204 5.65 -3.36 9.29
N PRO A 205 6.74 -3.50 10.05
CA PRO A 205 6.88 -2.84 11.34
C PRO A 205 6.83 -1.31 11.22
N ARG A 206 6.24 -0.65 12.22
CA ARG A 206 6.02 0.80 12.25
C ARG A 206 7.30 1.62 12.05
N GLU A 207 8.44 1.14 12.54
CA GLU A 207 9.74 1.80 12.36
C GLU A 207 10.15 1.96 10.89
N HIS A 208 9.56 1.16 10.00
CA HIS A 208 9.75 1.24 8.54
C HIS A 208 8.65 2.05 7.83
N ASN A 209 7.59 2.48 8.53
CA ASN A 209 6.48 3.26 7.98
C ASN A 209 6.47 4.74 8.45
N LYS A 210 7.60 5.25 8.96
CA LYS A 210 7.68 6.57 9.62
C LYS A 210 7.26 7.76 8.75
N LEU A 211 7.51 7.68 7.44
CA LEU A 211 7.16 8.76 6.52
C LEU A 211 5.64 8.92 6.41
N ALA A 212 4.92 7.84 6.10
CA ALA A 212 3.47 7.87 6.04
C ALA A 212 2.84 8.20 7.40
N ASP A 213 3.35 7.63 8.50
CA ASP A 213 2.91 7.94 9.87
C ASP A 213 3.04 9.45 10.20
N GLY A 214 4.15 10.07 9.81
CA GLY A 214 4.35 11.51 9.97
C GLY A 214 3.35 12.34 9.17
N LEU A 215 3.14 11.98 7.91
CA LEU A 215 2.18 12.65 7.01
C LEU A 215 0.74 12.52 7.54
N ALA A 216 0.34 11.35 8.01
CA ALA A 216 -1.00 11.09 8.51
C ALA A 216 -1.28 11.89 9.80
N LYS A 217 -0.32 11.89 10.74
CA LYS A 217 -0.43 12.66 11.98
C LYS A 217 -0.50 14.16 11.75
N ALA A 218 0.32 14.68 10.83
CA ALA A 218 0.28 16.09 10.46
C ALA A 218 -1.12 16.47 9.95
N ALA A 219 -1.70 15.68 9.05
CA ALA A 219 -3.02 15.90 8.51
C ALA A 219 -4.13 15.81 9.58
N ALA A 220 -4.06 14.83 10.49
CA ALA A 220 -5.05 14.65 11.54
C ALA A 220 -5.09 15.83 12.54
N VAL A 221 -3.95 16.49 12.78
CA VAL A 221 -3.85 17.62 13.72
C VAL A 221 -4.18 18.95 13.03
N CYS A 222 -3.65 19.18 11.83
CA CYS A 222 -3.72 20.48 11.16
C CYS A 222 -5.02 20.76 10.38
N GLY A 223 -5.87 19.77 10.10
CA GLY A 223 -7.09 19.98 9.29
C GLY A 223 -6.76 20.55 7.91
N ASP A 224 -7.67 21.33 7.29
CA ASP A 224 -7.57 21.91 5.93
C ASP A 224 -6.33 22.78 5.64
N GLN A 225 -5.40 22.92 6.60
CA GLN A 225 -4.07 23.51 6.38
C GLN A 225 -3.01 22.49 5.92
N ALA A 226 -3.34 21.19 5.87
CA ALA A 226 -2.47 20.16 5.33
C ALA A 226 -2.43 20.28 3.79
N ARG A 227 -1.22 20.42 3.26
CA ARG A 227 -0.92 20.82 1.87
C ARG A 227 -1.45 19.77 0.87
N VAL A 228 -2.19 20.25 -0.13
CA VAL A 228 -2.53 19.54 -1.38
C VAL A 228 -1.32 19.55 -2.30
#